data_AF-A0A7I9Y8E6-F1
#
_entry.id   AF-A0A7I9Y8E6-F1
#
_cell.length_a   1.000
_cell.length_b   1.000
_cell.length_c   1.000
_cell.angle_alpha   90.00
_cell.angle_beta   90.00
_cell.angle_gamma   90.00
#
_symmetry.space_group_name_H-M   'P 1'
#
loop_
_entity.id
_entity.type
_entity.pdbx_description
1 polymer ?
#
loop_
_entity_poly.entity_id
_entity_poly.type
_entity_poly.pdbx_seq_one_letter_code
_entity_poly.pdbx_strand_id
1 'polypeptide(L)'
;MTVGRGIAMYVCLCVGATNQMVSDAVAAGASTSKEVAAMCGAGGDCGRCRCTVRGIIEATLAAAPTAPANGSLRHLALDITPVGSH
;
A
#
# COMPACT_ATOMS: atom_id res chain seq x y z
N MET A 1 6.88 2.06 23.34
CA MET A 1 8.16 1.49 22.86
C MET A 1 7.81 0.29 21.96
N THR A 2 7.52 0.53 20.69
CA THR A 2 7.09 -0.50 19.74
C THR A 2 8.29 -1.36 19.34
N VAL A 3 8.64 -2.35 20.16
CA VAL A 3 9.57 -3.41 19.75
C VAL A 3 8.78 -4.45 18.95
N GLY A 4 8.36 -4.05 17.76
CA GLY A 4 8.10 -4.96 16.67
C GLY A 4 9.32 -4.88 15.75
N ARG A 5 10.44 -5.49 16.14
CA ARG A 5 11.61 -5.58 15.25
C ARG A 5 11.26 -6.59 14.16
N GLY A 6 10.49 -6.14 13.18
CA GLY A 6 10.17 -6.89 11.97
C GLY A 6 11.47 -7.35 11.35
N ILE A 7 11.52 -8.62 10.95
CA ILE A 7 12.69 -9.21 10.32
C ILE A 7 12.83 -8.50 8.95
N ALA A 8 13.90 -7.71 8.79
CA ALA A 8 14.22 -7.10 7.52
C ALA A 8 14.89 -8.14 6.62
N MET A 9 14.23 -8.49 5.51
CA MET A 9 14.77 -9.40 4.50
C MET A 9 15.41 -8.59 3.39
N TYR A 10 16.60 -8.97 2.93
CA TYR A 10 17.18 -8.38 1.72
C TYR A 10 16.40 -8.83 0.48
N VAL A 11 15.90 -7.84 -0.27
CA VAL A 11 15.18 -8.04 -1.54
C VAL A 11 16.13 -7.82 -2.72
N CYS A 12 17.05 -6.85 -2.63
CA CYS A 12 18.04 -6.58 -3.67
C CYS A 12 19.47 -6.69 -3.14
N LEU A 13 20.25 -7.62 -3.70
CA LEU A 13 21.65 -7.81 -3.32
C LEU A 13 22.63 -6.84 -4.02
N CYS A 14 22.22 -6.19 -5.12
CA CYS A 14 23.09 -5.24 -5.81
C CYS A 14 23.32 -3.97 -4.99
N VAL A 15 22.27 -3.47 -4.34
CA VAL A 15 22.28 -2.22 -3.58
C VAL A 15 22.01 -2.41 -2.09
N GLY A 16 21.77 -3.65 -1.64
CA GLY A 16 21.47 -3.96 -0.25
C GLY A 16 20.08 -3.53 0.21
N ALA A 17 19.10 -3.39 -0.69
CA ALA A 17 17.75 -2.96 -0.31
C ALA A 17 16.96 -4.08 0.37
N THR A 18 16.23 -3.74 1.43
CA THR A 18 15.38 -4.66 2.20
C THR A 18 13.91 -4.53 1.82
N ASN A 19 13.09 -5.49 2.22
CA ASN A 19 11.64 -5.43 2.13
C ASN A 19 11.09 -4.14 2.76
N GLN A 20 11.61 -3.75 3.93
CA GLN A 20 11.22 -2.52 4.60
C GLN A 20 11.51 -1.28 3.74
N MET A 21 12.69 -1.16 3.15
CA MET A 21 13.01 -0.03 2.26
C MET A 21 12.09 0.04 1.05
N VAL A 22 11.70 -1.11 0.49
CA VAL A 22 10.75 -1.15 -0.64
C VAL A 22 9.36 -0.73 -0.18
N SER A 23 8.87 -1.23 0.95
CA SER A 23 7.58 -0.84 1.54
C SER A 23 7.55 0.65 1.93
N ASP A 24 8.65 1.18 2.47
CA ASP A 24 8.77 2.59 2.82
C ASP A 24 8.74 3.48 1.56
N ALA A 25 9.39 3.06 0.47
CA ALA A 25 9.30 3.75 -0.82
C ALA A 25 7.85 3.76 -1.36
N VAL A 26 7.12 2.66 -1.21
CA VAL A 26 5.69 2.58 -1.59
C VAL A 26 4.84 3.48 -0.70
N ALA A 27 5.06 3.47 0.61
CA ALA A 27 4.37 4.35 1.55
C ALA A 27 4.65 5.83 1.28
N ALA A 28 5.83 6.15 0.73
CA ALA A 28 6.19 7.48 0.27
C ALA A 28 5.65 7.83 -1.13
N GLY A 29 4.94 6.91 -1.79
CA GLY A 29 4.20 7.16 -3.04
C GLY A 29 4.67 6.38 -4.26
N ALA A 30 5.72 5.55 -4.16
CA ALA A 30 6.14 4.74 -5.30
C ALA A 30 5.07 3.69 -5.65
N SER A 31 4.58 3.71 -6.89
CA SER A 31 3.57 2.78 -7.39
C SER A 31 4.11 1.86 -8.49
N THR A 32 5.35 2.08 -8.92
CA THR A 32 6.02 1.29 -9.96
C THR A 32 7.41 0.86 -9.54
N SER A 33 7.90 -0.25 -10.13
CA SER A 33 9.27 -0.71 -9.89
C SER A 33 10.33 0.31 -10.33
N LYS A 34 10.00 1.17 -11.32
CA LYS A 34 10.87 2.27 -11.76
C LYS A 34 10.99 3.36 -10.69
N GLU A 35 9.87 3.73 -10.06
CA GLU A 35 9.88 4.70 -8.96
C GLU A 35 10.59 4.14 -7.73
N VAL A 36 10.34 2.88 -7.38
CA VAL A 36 11.10 2.21 -6.31
C VAL A 36 12.60 2.23 -6.59
N ALA A 37 13.02 1.91 -7.82
CA ALA A 37 14.43 1.98 -8.21
C ALA A 37 14.99 3.41 -8.11
N ALA A 38 14.20 4.44 -8.45
CA ALA A 38 14.63 5.83 -8.30
C ALA A 38 14.78 6.25 -6.82
N MET A 39 13.99 5.67 -5.91
CA MET A 39 14.01 6.03 -4.49
C MET A 39 15.05 5.26 -3.67
N CYS A 40 15.20 3.94 -3.89
CA CYS A 40 16.08 3.09 -3.08
C CYS A 40 17.01 2.17 -3.91
N GLY A 41 17.04 2.31 -5.24
CA GLY A 41 17.91 1.53 -6.13
C GLY A 41 17.42 0.11 -6.44
N ALA A 42 16.45 -0.42 -5.69
CA ALA A 42 16.00 -1.81 -5.87
C ALA A 42 15.42 -2.04 -7.27
N GLY A 43 16.04 -2.97 -8.02
CA GLY A 43 15.64 -3.33 -9.38
C GLY A 43 16.28 -2.49 -10.48
N GLY A 44 17.11 -1.50 -10.14
CA GLY A 44 17.84 -0.65 -11.09
C GLY A 44 18.95 -1.36 -11.87
N ASP A 45 19.65 -2.30 -11.23
CA ASP A 45 20.84 -2.97 -11.80
C ASP A 45 20.50 -4.27 -12.55
N CYS A 46 20.84 -5.43 -11.98
CA CYS A 46 20.73 -6.73 -12.64
C CYS A 46 19.28 -7.24 -12.81
N GLY A 47 18.29 -6.54 -12.26
CA GLY A 47 16.87 -6.85 -12.43
C GLY A 47 16.31 -8.10 -11.73
N ARG A 48 17.13 -8.97 -11.12
CA ARG A 48 16.70 -10.24 -10.48
C ARG A 48 15.60 -10.08 -9.43
N CYS A 49 15.61 -8.96 -8.69
CA CYS A 49 14.62 -8.67 -7.65
C CYS A 49 13.33 -8.01 -8.16
N ARG A 50 13.20 -7.71 -9.47
CA ARG A 50 12.07 -6.92 -10.00
C ARG A 50 10.71 -7.58 -9.75
N CYS A 51 10.60 -8.89 -9.87
CA CYS A 51 9.36 -9.61 -9.58
C CYS A 51 8.99 -9.51 -8.10
N THR A 52 9.96 -9.66 -7.20
CA THR A 52 9.76 -9.50 -5.75
C THR A 52 9.36 -8.07 -5.40
N VAL A 53 10.03 -7.07 -5.96
CA VAL A 53 9.69 -5.65 -5.77
C VAL A 53 8.25 -5.38 -6.20
N ARG A 54 7.83 -5.87 -7.37
CA ARG A 54 6.44 -5.74 -7.84
C ARG A 54 5.43 -6.38 -6.88
N GLY A 55 5.72 -7.59 -6.40
CA GLY A 55 4.86 -8.26 -5.42
C GLY A 55 4.72 -7.47 -4.11
N ILE A 56 5.80 -6.81 -3.64
CA ILE A 56 5.75 -5.94 -2.46
C ILE A 56 4.91 -4.68 -2.74
N ILE A 57 5.07 -4.05 -3.91
CA ILE A 57 4.26 -2.90 -4.31
C ILE A 57 2.77 -3.28 -4.29
N GLU A 58 2.40 -4.35 -4.99
CA GLU A 58 1.02 -4.82 -5.07
C GLU A 58 0.43 -5.15 -3.69
N ALA A 59 1.18 -5.87 -2.85
CA ALA A 59 0.75 -6.20 -1.49
C ALA A 59 0.60 -4.97 -0.60
N THR A 60 1.52 -4.00 -0.69
CA THR A 60 1.49 -2.79 0.13
C THR A 60 0.34 -1.87 -0.27
N LEU A 61 0.09 -1.70 -1.58
CA LEU A 61 -1.03 -0.92 -2.09
C LEU A 61 -2.38 -1.57 -1.75
N ALA A 62 -2.47 -2.90 -1.77
CA ALA A 62 -3.67 -3.62 -1.34
C ALA A 62 -3.91 -3.54 0.18
N ALA A 63 -2.85 -3.42 0.98
CA ALA A 63 -2.92 -3.33 2.44
C ALA A 63 -3.11 -1.91 2.99
N ALA A 64 -2.96 -0.87 2.16
CA ALA A 64 -3.21 0.51 2.59
C ALA A 64 -4.67 0.65 3.05
N PRO A 65 -4.94 1.06 4.31
CA PRO A 65 -6.31 1.26 4.76
C PRO A 65 -6.92 2.35 3.90
N THR A 66 -7.98 2.00 3.17
CA THR A 66 -8.87 2.95 2.55
C THR A 66 -9.41 3.85 3.65
N ALA A 67 -8.90 5.08 3.75
CA ALA A 67 -9.60 6.10 4.50
C ALA A 67 -11.02 6.18 3.91
N PRO A 68 -12.10 6.07 4.71
CA PRO A 68 -13.44 6.21 4.16
C PRO A 68 -13.56 7.66 3.69
N ALA A 69 -13.81 7.86 2.40
CA ALA A 69 -14.28 9.13 1.88
C ALA A 69 -15.64 9.43 2.53
N ASN A 70 -15.62 10.10 3.69
CA ASN A 70 -16.80 10.57 4.39
C ASN A 70 -17.32 11.84 3.70
N GLY A 71 -17.99 11.66 2.57
CA GLY A 71 -18.50 12.75 1.76
C GLY A 71 -19.82 12.42 1.05
N SER A 72 -20.92 12.41 1.81
CA SER A 72 -22.29 12.71 1.35
C SER A 72 -23.01 11.69 0.46
N LEU A 73 -23.83 10.83 1.09
CA LEU A 73 -25.10 10.34 0.54
C LEU A 73 -26.17 10.39 1.63
N ARG A 74 -26.47 11.62 2.05
CA ARG A 74 -27.61 12.03 2.90
C ARG A 74 -28.91 12.17 2.09
N HIS A 75 -29.10 11.36 1.04
CA HIS A 75 -30.18 11.52 0.05
C HIS A 75 -30.89 10.21 -0.37
N LEU A 76 -30.96 9.19 0.47
CA LEU A 76 -32.06 8.22 0.33
C LEU A 76 -33.12 8.52 1.38
N ALA A 77 -33.92 9.54 1.05
CA ALA A 77 -35.30 9.59 1.46
C ALA A 77 -35.95 8.28 0.97
N LEU A 78 -36.27 7.37 1.89
CA LEU A 78 -37.41 6.49 1.71
C LEU A 78 -38.48 6.94 2.69
N ASP A 79 -39.32 7.81 2.13
CA ASP A 79 -40.75 7.90 2.40
C ASP A 79 -41.33 6.51 2.76
N ILE A 80 -41.61 6.30 4.04
CA ILE A 80 -42.58 5.28 4.50
C ILE A 80 -43.36 5.91 5.66
N THR A 81 -44.29 6.81 5.33
CA THR A 81 -45.57 6.83 6.05
C THR A 81 -46.46 5.81 5.35
N PRO A 82 -47.00 4.81 6.07
CA PRO A 82 -48.45 4.88 6.28
C PRO A 82 -48.97 4.30 7.62
N VAL A 83 -50.04 4.95 8.09
CA VAL A 83 -51.26 4.48 8.76
C VAL A 83 -51.17 3.35 9.82
N GLY A 84 -51.62 3.69 11.03
CA GLY A 84 -51.91 2.72 12.09
C GLY A 84 -52.71 3.35 13.22
N SER A 85 -54.01 3.52 12.99
CA SER A 85 -55.00 3.89 14.00
C SER A 85 -55.05 2.88 15.14
N HIS A 86 -54.91 3.32 16.38
CA HIS A 86 -55.62 2.81 17.56
C HIS A 86 -55.68 3.91 18.62
#